data_AF-A0A7S1H8Y4-F1
#
_entry.id   AF-A0A7S1H8Y4-F1
#
_cell.length_a   1.000
_cell.length_b   1.000
_cell.length_c   1.000
_cell.angle_alpha   90.00
_cell.angle_beta   90.00
_cell.angle_gamma   90.00
#
_symmetry.space_group_name_H-M   'P 1'
#
loop_
_entity.id
_entity.type
_entity.pdbx_description
1 polymer ?
#
loop_
_entity_poly.entity_id
_entity_poly.type
_entity_poly.pdbx_seq_one_letter_code
_entity_poly.pdbx_strand_id
1 'polypeptide(L)'
;GTVTPKGQPGNDKPRMFRLPEAKALINRLGFNNEGLDSFIANVKRAYRFRAAGGILGLNIGKNAATPIENAVDDYLIGLEGVFPHADYITINISSPNTKNLRALQSDEALDALLSRLQQRKLQLE
;
A
#
# COMPACT_ATOMS: atom_id res chain seq x y z
N GLY A 1 -6.16 2.61 -2.24
CA GLY A 1 -4.70 2.45 -2.05
C GLY A 1 -4.05 2.24 -3.40
N THR A 2 -2.79 1.82 -3.48
CA THR A 2 -1.84 1.59 -2.36
C THR A 2 -1.51 2.89 -1.64
N VAL A 3 -1.65 2.91 -0.31
CA VAL A 3 -1.24 4.06 0.52
C VAL A 3 0.20 3.87 1.00
N THR A 4 0.93 4.96 1.15
CA THR A 4 2.27 5.00 1.75
C THR A 4 2.25 5.89 3.00
N PRO A 5 3.17 5.73 3.96
CA PRO A 5 3.21 6.58 5.16
C PRO A 5 3.15 8.08 4.87
N LYS A 6 4.06 8.56 4.01
CA LYS A 6 4.09 9.94 3.54
C LYS A 6 3.38 10.08 2.20
N GLY A 7 2.81 11.25 1.93
CA GLY A 7 2.28 11.58 0.60
C GLY A 7 3.40 11.67 -0.44
N GLN A 8 3.08 11.32 -1.68
CA GLN A 8 4.01 11.42 -2.80
C GLN A 8 3.27 11.65 -4.13
N PRO A 9 3.84 12.45 -5.06
CA PRO A 9 3.18 12.81 -6.31
C PRO A 9 3.09 11.65 -7.31
N GLY A 10 3.92 10.61 -7.16
CA GLY A 10 4.14 9.53 -8.15
C GLY A 10 5.08 9.95 -9.28
N ASN A 11 5.17 9.13 -10.33
CA ASN A 11 6.05 9.41 -11.49
C ASN A 11 5.50 10.56 -12.35
N ASP A 12 6.34 11.21 -13.16
CA ASP A 12 5.89 12.31 -14.02
C ASP A 12 4.81 11.89 -15.04
N LYS A 13 3.93 12.84 -15.38
CA LYS A 13 2.90 12.65 -16.42
C LYS A 13 3.53 12.79 -17.82
N PRO A 14 3.02 12.10 -18.86
CA PRO A 14 1.89 11.16 -18.85
C PRO A 14 2.26 9.77 -18.31
N ARG A 15 1.37 9.17 -17.51
CA ARG A 15 1.65 7.95 -16.73
C ARG A 15 0.52 6.90 -16.72
N MET A 16 -0.51 7.12 -17.53
CA MET A 16 -1.63 6.19 -17.73
C MET A 16 -2.08 6.31 -19.19
N PHE A 17 -2.15 5.17 -19.87
CA PHE A 17 -2.37 5.07 -21.30
C PHE A 17 -3.46 4.03 -21.55
N ARG A 18 -4.38 4.33 -22.47
CA ARG A 18 -5.49 3.44 -22.87
C ARG A 18 -5.16 2.80 -24.21
N LEU A 19 -5.39 1.49 -24.32
CA LEU A 19 -5.31 0.72 -25.56
C LEU A 19 -6.68 0.06 -25.79
N PRO A 20 -7.67 0.79 -26.35
CA PRO A 20 -9.04 0.32 -26.49
C PRO A 20 -9.18 -0.98 -27.30
N GLU A 21 -8.41 -1.11 -28.38
CA GLU A 21 -8.43 -2.27 -29.28
C GLU A 21 -8.02 -3.55 -28.55
N ALA A 22 -7.07 -3.43 -27.61
CA ALA A 22 -6.59 -4.52 -26.77
C ALA A 22 -7.38 -4.66 -25.45
N LYS A 23 -8.38 -3.79 -25.20
CA LYS A 23 -9.08 -3.67 -23.91
C LYS A 23 -8.11 -3.54 -22.72
N ALA A 24 -7.01 -2.81 -22.91
CA ALA A 24 -5.90 -2.77 -21.97
C ALA A 24 -5.55 -1.35 -21.48
N LEU A 25 -4.87 -1.31 -20.34
CA LEU A 25 -4.28 -0.10 -19.75
C LEU A 25 -2.80 -0.34 -19.45
N ILE A 26 -1.97 0.65 -19.76
CA ILE A 26 -0.58 0.69 -19.30
C ILE A 26 -0.47 1.84 -18.30
N ASN A 27 0.07 1.58 -17.11
CA ASN A 27 0.30 2.63 -16.11
C ASN A 27 1.69 2.54 -15.51
N ARG A 28 2.22 3.71 -15.18
CA ARG A 28 3.46 3.91 -14.45
C ARG A 28 3.25 4.92 -13.32
N LEU A 29 2.24 4.71 -12.50
CA LEU A 29 1.80 5.68 -11.49
C LEU A 29 2.83 5.94 -10.38
N GLY A 30 3.46 4.89 -9.86
CA GLY A 30 4.45 5.01 -8.77
C GLY A 30 3.84 5.43 -7.43
N PHE A 31 2.71 4.84 -7.05
CA PHE A 31 2.00 5.09 -5.79
C PHE A 31 1.70 6.58 -5.50
N ASN A 32 1.14 7.33 -6.45
CA ASN A 32 0.68 8.69 -6.16
C ASN A 32 -0.46 8.69 -5.13
N ASN A 33 -0.26 9.29 -3.96
CA ASN A 33 -1.24 9.36 -2.87
C ASN A 33 -0.92 10.50 -1.89
N GLU A 34 -1.89 10.85 -1.03
CA GLU A 34 -1.81 11.97 -0.07
C GLU A 34 -1.24 11.57 1.31
N GLY A 35 -0.72 10.35 1.45
CA GLY A 35 -0.17 9.82 2.69
C GLY A 35 -1.21 9.12 3.57
N LEU A 36 -0.72 8.50 4.65
CA LEU A 36 -1.51 7.66 5.54
C LEU A 36 -2.58 8.44 6.30
N ASP A 37 -2.24 9.61 6.83
CA ASP A 37 -3.18 10.43 7.61
C ASP A 37 -4.41 10.83 6.78
N SER A 38 -4.18 11.36 5.58
CA SER A 38 -5.22 11.71 4.61
C SER A 38 -6.06 10.50 4.22
N PHE A 39 -5.40 9.35 4.01
CA PHE A 39 -6.08 8.10 3.67
C PHE A 39 -7.01 7.62 4.79
N ILE A 40 -6.56 7.62 6.05
CA ILE A 40 -7.38 7.22 7.20
C ILE A 40 -8.53 8.20 7.45
N ALA A 41 -8.30 9.51 7.30
CA ALA A 41 -9.37 10.51 7.39
C ALA A 41 -10.49 10.24 6.36
N ASN A 42 -10.12 9.87 5.13
CA ASN A 42 -11.06 9.51 4.08
C ASN A 42 -11.81 8.19 4.40
N VAL A 43 -11.11 7.18 4.93
CA VAL A 43 -11.73 5.90 5.35
C VAL A 43 -12.75 6.13 6.46
N LYS A 44 -12.40 6.91 7.49
CA LYS A 44 -13.31 7.25 8.60
C LYS A 44 -14.55 8.01 8.11
N ARG A 45 -14.39 8.92 7.15
CA ARG A 45 -15.53 9.64 6.54
C ARG A 45 -16.46 8.71 5.75
N ALA A 46 -15.94 7.64 5.17
CA ALA A 46 -16.69 6.65 4.40
C ALA A 46 -17.30 5.51 5.24
N TYR A 47 -17.49 5.70 6.55
CA TYR A 47 -17.94 4.66 7.50
C TYR A 47 -19.22 3.91 7.11
N ARG A 48 -20.13 4.56 6.38
CA ARG A 48 -21.44 3.99 5.99
C ARG A 48 -21.32 2.69 5.19
N PHE A 49 -20.26 2.53 4.39
CA PHE A 49 -20.06 1.31 3.58
C PHE A 49 -19.87 0.08 4.48
N ARG A 50 -18.98 0.18 5.48
CA ARG A 50 -18.76 -0.91 6.45
C ARG A 50 -19.96 -1.10 7.36
N ALA A 51 -20.61 -0.01 7.79
CA ALA A 51 -21.83 -0.08 8.60
C ALA A 51 -22.99 -0.81 7.89
N ALA A 52 -23.01 -0.79 6.56
CA ALA A 52 -23.97 -1.55 5.74
C ALA A 52 -23.54 -3.00 5.44
N GLY A 53 -22.48 -3.51 6.10
CA GLY A 53 -21.97 -4.86 5.91
C GLY A 53 -20.96 -5.01 4.77
N GLY A 54 -20.47 -3.90 4.19
CA GLY A 54 -19.43 -3.94 3.17
C GLY A 54 -18.07 -4.33 3.75
N ILE A 55 -17.33 -5.20 3.04
CA ILE A 55 -15.97 -5.62 3.40
C ILE A 55 -14.95 -4.63 2.82
N LEU A 56 -14.13 -4.03 3.66
CA LEU A 56 -13.14 -3.02 3.30
C LEU A 56 -11.70 -3.56 3.40
N GLY A 57 -11.08 -3.72 2.23
CA GLY A 57 -9.65 -3.98 2.11
C GLY A 57 -8.82 -2.70 2.05
N LEU A 58 -7.79 -2.59 2.89
CA LEU A 58 -6.83 -1.48 2.86
C LEU A 58 -5.46 -1.98 2.40
N ASN A 59 -4.95 -1.38 1.31
CA ASN A 59 -3.70 -1.79 0.66
C ASN A 59 -2.57 -0.81 0.99
N ILE A 60 -1.49 -1.31 1.59
CA ILE A 60 -0.33 -0.54 2.04
C ILE A 60 0.93 -0.85 1.24
N GLY A 61 1.83 0.13 1.16
CA GLY A 61 3.09 0.05 0.41
C GLY A 61 4.15 0.99 0.98
N LYS A 62 5.36 0.84 0.44
CA LYS A 62 6.53 1.65 0.79
C LYS A 62 6.57 2.97 0.03
N ASN A 63 7.00 4.05 0.67
CA ASN A 63 7.32 5.30 0.01
C ASN A 63 8.44 5.12 -1.02
N ALA A 64 8.41 5.87 -2.13
CA ALA A 64 9.43 5.76 -3.17
C ALA A 64 10.84 6.15 -2.66
N ALA A 65 10.91 7.15 -1.76
CA ALA A 65 12.15 7.66 -1.20
C ALA A 65 12.77 6.75 -0.12
N THR A 66 12.01 5.83 0.46
CA THR A 66 12.51 4.90 1.48
C THR A 66 13.44 3.88 0.82
N PRO A 67 14.69 3.70 1.31
CA PRO A 67 15.55 2.61 0.85
C PRO A 67 14.90 1.23 1.06
N ILE A 68 15.33 0.22 0.30
CA ILE A 68 14.69 -1.11 0.37
C ILE A 68 14.97 -1.80 1.71
N GLU A 69 16.12 -1.50 2.32
CA GLU A 69 16.58 -1.99 3.60
C GLU A 69 15.66 -1.52 4.75
N ASN A 70 15.04 -0.35 4.58
CA ASN A 70 14.11 0.24 5.54
C ASN A 70 12.63 0.04 5.11
N ALA A 71 12.38 -0.80 4.11
CA ALA A 71 11.03 -1.02 3.58
C ALA A 71 10.05 -1.48 4.65
N VAL A 72 10.51 -2.35 5.56
CA VAL A 72 9.70 -2.94 6.63
C VAL A 72 9.07 -1.85 7.50
N ASP A 73 9.78 -0.76 7.78
CA ASP A 73 9.29 0.31 8.64
C ASP A 73 8.07 1.01 8.04
N ASP A 74 8.07 1.25 6.73
CA ASP A 74 6.90 1.84 6.05
C ASP A 74 5.68 0.91 6.10
N TYR A 75 5.89 -0.41 5.99
CA TYR A 75 4.80 -1.38 6.11
C TYR A 75 4.28 -1.47 7.54
N LEU A 76 5.15 -1.39 8.56
CA LEU A 76 4.73 -1.37 9.96
C LEU A 76 3.90 -0.12 10.27
N ILE A 77 4.36 1.07 9.85
CA ILE A 77 3.60 2.32 9.99
C ILE A 77 2.25 2.22 9.28
N GLY A 78 2.26 1.71 8.04
CA GLY A 78 1.03 1.48 7.27
C GLY A 78 0.07 0.54 7.99
N LEU A 79 0.57 -0.61 8.45
CA LEU A 79 -0.21 -1.62 9.18
C LEU A 79 -0.87 -1.01 10.41
N GLU A 80 -0.10 -0.35 11.28
CA GLU A 80 -0.61 0.29 12.50
C GLU A 80 -1.73 1.29 12.21
N GLY A 81 -1.54 2.14 11.19
CA GLY A 81 -2.54 3.14 10.84
C GLY A 81 -3.81 2.55 10.24
N VAL A 82 -3.70 1.48 9.43
CA VAL A 82 -4.88 0.89 8.76
C VAL A 82 -5.59 -0.19 9.58
N PHE A 83 -4.91 -0.80 10.57
CA PHE A 83 -5.40 -1.98 11.30
C PHE A 83 -6.78 -1.81 11.92
N PRO A 84 -7.10 -0.71 12.64
CA PRO A 84 -8.41 -0.54 13.27
C PRO A 84 -9.54 -0.27 12.26
N HIS A 85 -9.21 -0.10 10.98
CA HIS A 85 -10.10 0.45 9.97
C HIS A 85 -10.35 -0.51 8.79
N ALA A 86 -9.67 -1.65 8.75
CA ALA A 86 -9.76 -2.63 7.68
C ALA A 86 -10.47 -3.91 8.13
N ASP A 87 -11.12 -4.59 7.19
CA ASP A 87 -11.55 -5.99 7.34
C ASP A 87 -10.45 -6.96 6.87
N TYR A 88 -9.63 -6.52 5.92
CA TYR A 88 -8.39 -7.19 5.56
C TYR A 88 -7.34 -6.18 5.05
N ILE A 89 -6.07 -6.54 5.20
CA ILE A 89 -4.95 -5.71 4.78
C ILE A 89 -4.14 -6.46 3.75
N THR A 90 -3.74 -5.76 2.69
CA THR A 90 -2.86 -6.30 1.65
C THR A 90 -1.55 -5.55 1.64
N ILE A 91 -0.45 -6.30 1.58
CA ILE A 91 0.91 -5.78 1.52
C ILE A 91 1.35 -5.75 0.04
N ASN A 92 1.53 -4.56 -0.53
CA ASN A 92 1.90 -4.45 -1.93
C ASN A 92 3.42 -4.47 -2.15
N ILE A 93 3.94 -5.65 -2.51
CA ILE A 93 5.34 -5.88 -2.90
C ILE A 93 5.52 -6.10 -4.42
N SER A 94 4.47 -5.91 -5.24
CA SER A 94 4.45 -6.37 -6.64
C SER A 94 4.46 -5.25 -7.68
N SER A 95 4.28 -3.99 -7.27
CA SER A 95 4.30 -2.84 -8.19
C SER A 95 5.58 -2.81 -9.05
N PRO A 96 5.47 -2.84 -10.39
CA PRO A 96 6.62 -2.63 -11.29
C PRO A 96 7.11 -1.18 -11.29
N ASN A 97 6.34 -0.26 -10.72
CA ASN A 97 6.52 1.18 -10.87
C ASN A 97 7.22 1.83 -9.68
N THR A 98 7.62 1.02 -8.70
CA THR A 98 8.37 1.45 -7.51
C THR A 98 9.71 0.74 -7.55
N LYS A 99 10.80 1.52 -7.62
CA LYS A 99 12.16 0.99 -7.80
C LYS A 99 12.47 -0.08 -6.75
N ASN A 100 13.00 -1.22 -7.23
CA ASN A 100 13.44 -2.37 -6.43
C ASN A 100 12.38 -3.01 -5.52
N LEU A 101 11.09 -2.69 -5.64
CA LEU A 101 10.07 -3.22 -4.74
C LEU A 101 9.96 -4.75 -4.80
N ARG A 102 10.11 -5.32 -6.00
CA ARG A 102 10.07 -6.77 -6.23
C ARG A 102 11.24 -7.53 -5.60
N ALA A 103 12.28 -6.84 -5.14
CA ALA A 103 13.34 -7.49 -4.35
C ALA A 103 12.80 -8.07 -3.03
N LEU A 104 11.67 -7.56 -2.52
CA LEU A 104 10.97 -8.11 -1.35
C LEU A 104 10.26 -9.45 -1.63
N GLN A 105 10.33 -9.96 -2.87
CA GLN A 105 9.73 -11.23 -3.26
C GLN A 105 10.71 -12.40 -3.21
N SER A 106 11.99 -12.19 -2.88
CA SER A 106 12.87 -13.32 -2.56
C SER A 106 12.40 -13.99 -1.27
N ASP A 107 12.60 -15.29 -1.15
CA ASP A 107 12.10 -16.09 -0.02
C ASP A 107 12.52 -15.48 1.32
N GLU A 108 13.81 -15.15 1.48
CA GLU A 108 14.34 -14.62 2.74
C GLU A 108 13.80 -13.22 3.07
N ALA A 109 13.65 -12.36 2.06
CA ALA A 109 13.16 -10.99 2.25
C ALA A 109 11.66 -10.98 2.57
N LEU A 110 10.90 -11.87 1.93
CA LEU A 110 9.48 -12.03 2.17
C LEU A 110 9.22 -12.59 3.57
N ASP A 111 9.93 -13.64 3.97
CA ASP A 111 9.81 -14.24 5.30
C ASP A 111 10.15 -13.23 6.40
N ALA A 112 11.22 -12.45 6.22
CA ALA A 112 11.60 -11.39 7.15
C ALA A 112 10.51 -10.31 7.27
N LEU A 113 9.95 -9.86 6.15
CA LEU A 113 8.88 -8.86 6.12
C LEU A 113 7.61 -9.38 6.81
N LEU A 114 7.14 -10.57 6.41
CA LEU A 114 5.90 -11.16 6.94
C LEU A 114 6.02 -11.49 8.42
N SER A 115 7.17 -11.98 8.87
CA SER A 115 7.41 -12.26 10.31
C SER A 115 7.26 -11.00 11.15
N ARG A 116 7.84 -9.88 10.72
CA ARG A 116 7.74 -8.59 11.42
C ARG A 116 6.32 -8.04 11.42
N LEU A 117 5.61 -8.14 10.29
CA LEU A 117 4.22 -7.69 10.21
C LEU A 117 3.29 -8.55 11.07
N GLN A 118 3.49 -9.86 11.09
CA GLN A 118 2.69 -10.77 11.90
C GLN A 118 2.92 -10.54 13.40
N GLN A 119 4.17 -10.35 13.83
CA GLN A 119 4.48 -9.98 15.21
C GLN A 119 3.81 -8.66 15.60
N ARG A 120 3.85 -7.65 14.71
CA ARG A 120 3.20 -6.37 14.98
C ARG A 120 1.68 -6.48 15.03
N LYS A 121 1.09 -7.25 14.11
CA LYS A 121 -0.35 -7.53 14.10
C LYS A 121 -0.82 -8.10 15.46
N LEU A 122 -0.11 -9.10 15.99
CA LEU A 122 -0.45 -9.71 17.29
C LEU A 122 -0.39 -8.73 18.47
N GLN A 123 0.38 -7.64 18.35
CA GLN A 123 0.45 -6.59 19.37
C GLN A 123 -0.68 -5.55 19.25
N LEU A 124 -1.38 -5.51 18.12
CA LEU A 124 -2.49 -4.58 17.86
C LEU A 124 -3.86 -5.21 18.14
N GLU A 125 -3.93 -6.53 18.29
CA GLU A 125 -5.09 -7.30 18.76
C GLU A 125 -5.23 -7.21 20.28
#